data_AF-A0A317QPV9-F1
#
_entry.id   AF-A0A317QPV9-F1
#
_cell.length_a   1.000
_cell.length_b   1.000
_cell.length_c   1.000
_cell.angle_alpha   90.00
_cell.angle_beta   90.00
_cell.angle_gamma   90.00
#
_symmetry.space_group_name_H-M   'P 1'
#
loop_
_entity.id
_entity.type
_entity.pdbx_description
1 polymer ?
#
loop_
_entity_poly.entity_id
_entity_poly.type
_entity_poly.pdbx_seq_one_letter_code
_entity_poly.pdbx_strand_id
1 'polypeptide(L)'
;MRRTGTVLGTGVVLAALLAALAVAQWAGRDRATFGPGSLEAVERAVAAAGLRTCDAADVARDLPGGSLGGRAYTLAASCPGDAVTVVVDRFASAGDRDAAARRFESLSRPRGSGWVLTLADATVLLRGPGDEEPRRRLRVALIGEGAR
;
A
#
# COMPACT_ATOMS: atom_id res chain seq x y z
N MET A 1 -2.22 32.85 -47.09
CA MET A 1 -3.26 32.21 -46.26
C MET A 1 -2.87 30.77 -45.96
N ARG A 2 -2.66 30.41 -44.68
CA ARG A 2 -2.65 29.05 -44.06
C ARG A 2 -1.65 29.02 -42.89
N ARG A 3 -2.11 29.42 -41.70
CA ARG A 3 -1.45 29.16 -40.40
C ARG A 3 -2.43 28.67 -39.31
N THR A 4 -3.67 28.39 -39.67
CA THR A 4 -4.74 27.99 -38.75
C THR A 4 -4.76 26.48 -38.43
N GLY A 5 -4.09 25.65 -39.24
CA GLY A 5 -4.10 24.18 -39.06
C GLY A 5 -3.25 23.68 -37.88
N THR A 6 -2.15 24.37 -37.55
CA THR A 6 -1.22 23.91 -36.51
C THR A 6 -1.74 24.19 -35.10
N VAL A 7 -2.39 25.33 -34.89
CA VAL A 7 -2.83 25.80 -33.57
C VAL A 7 -3.97 24.95 -32.99
N LEU A 8 -4.89 24.49 -33.86
CA LEU A 8 -5.98 23.58 -33.47
C LEU A 8 -5.45 22.19 -33.09
N GLY A 9 -4.45 21.67 -33.81
CA GLY A 9 -3.83 20.37 -33.51
C GLY A 9 -3.08 20.35 -32.18
N THR A 10 -2.34 21.43 -31.86
CA THR A 10 -1.60 21.51 -30.58
C THR A 10 -2.54 21.66 -29.38
N GLY A 11 -3.62 22.43 -29.53
CA GLY A 11 -4.62 22.62 -28.47
C GLY A 11 -5.34 21.32 -28.10
N VAL A 12 -5.73 20.52 -29.10
CA VAL A 12 -6.42 19.24 -28.87
C VAL A 12 -5.50 18.21 -28.21
N VAL A 13 -4.23 18.12 -28.64
CA VAL A 13 -3.26 17.19 -28.03
C VAL A 13 -2.95 17.58 -26.59
N LEU A 14 -2.77 18.89 -26.31
CA LEU A 14 -2.52 19.37 -24.95
C LEU A 14 -3.73 19.12 -24.04
N ALA A 15 -4.94 19.38 -24.51
CA ALA A 15 -6.16 19.12 -23.75
C ALA A 15 -6.34 17.62 -23.44
N ALA A 16 -6.05 16.74 -24.41
CA ALA A 16 -6.09 15.29 -24.21
C ALA A 16 -5.04 14.82 -23.18
N LEU A 17 -3.81 15.37 -23.23
CA LEU A 17 -2.75 15.11 -22.25
C LEU A 17 -3.16 15.56 -20.84
N LEU A 18 -3.70 16.77 -20.70
CA LEU A 18 -4.14 17.29 -19.40
C LEU A 18 -5.33 16.50 -18.83
N ALA A 19 -6.27 16.08 -19.69
CA ALA A 19 -7.37 15.20 -19.28
C ALA A 19 -6.86 13.83 -18.81
N ALA A 20 -5.91 13.22 -19.51
CA ALA A 20 -5.28 11.96 -19.11
C ALA A 20 -4.53 12.10 -17.77
N LEU A 21 -3.79 13.20 -17.59
CA LEU A 21 -3.12 13.54 -16.33
C LEU A 21 -4.13 13.73 -15.18
N ALA A 22 -5.25 14.42 -15.43
CA ALA A 22 -6.29 14.63 -14.42
C ALA A 22 -6.96 13.31 -13.99
N VAL A 23 -7.23 12.41 -14.94
CA VAL A 23 -7.78 11.07 -14.63
C VAL A 23 -6.77 10.23 -13.83
N ALA A 24 -5.48 10.27 -14.21
CA ALA A 24 -4.42 9.58 -13.48
C ALA A 24 -4.26 10.11 -12.04
N GLN A 25 -4.36 11.42 -11.85
CA GLN A 25 -4.32 12.07 -10.53
C GLN A 25 -5.52 11.68 -9.66
N TRP A 26 -6.70 11.51 -10.27
CA TRP A 26 -7.91 11.13 -9.54
C TRP A 26 -7.85 9.67 -9.06
N ALA A 27 -7.36 8.76 -9.90
CA ALA A 27 -7.14 7.36 -9.53
C ALA A 27 -6.09 7.16 -8.42
N GLY A 28 -5.18 8.13 -8.23
CA GLY A 28 -4.20 8.12 -7.15
C GLY A 28 -4.73 8.56 -5.79
N ARG A 29 -5.95 9.12 -5.69
CA ARG A 29 -6.49 9.65 -4.41
C ARG A 29 -6.83 8.56 -3.38
N ASP A 30 -7.07 7.34 -3.83
CA ASP A 30 -7.34 6.18 -2.95
C ASP A 30 -6.05 5.54 -2.41
N ARG A 31 -4.88 6.10 -2.69
CA ARG A 31 -3.57 5.55 -2.29
C ARG A 31 -2.85 6.50 -1.33
N ALA A 32 -2.05 5.93 -0.44
CA ALA A 32 -1.28 6.72 0.52
C ALA A 32 -0.24 7.58 -0.20
N THR A 33 0.11 8.73 0.39
CA THR A 33 1.22 9.56 -0.08
C THR A 33 2.49 8.71 -0.16
N PHE A 34 3.20 8.78 -1.29
CA PHE A 34 4.45 8.05 -1.47
C PHE A 34 5.61 8.83 -0.86
N GLY A 35 6.47 8.13 -0.14
CA GLY A 35 7.62 8.69 0.57
C GLY A 35 8.32 7.59 1.37
N PRO A 36 9.51 7.83 1.93
CA PRO A 36 10.18 6.84 2.76
C PRO A 36 9.46 6.64 4.11
N GLY A 37 9.85 5.62 4.86
CA GLY A 37 9.48 5.45 6.28
C GLY A 37 8.31 4.51 6.54
N SER A 38 7.93 3.65 5.59
CA SER A 38 6.84 2.67 5.80
C SER A 38 7.07 1.74 6.99
N LEU A 39 8.28 1.23 7.19
CA LEU A 39 8.59 0.29 8.29
C LEU A 39 8.45 0.96 9.66
N GLU A 40 9.03 2.15 9.83
CA GLU A 40 8.94 2.93 11.06
C GLU A 40 7.48 3.32 11.37
N ALA A 41 6.69 3.65 10.33
CA ALA A 41 5.26 3.90 10.48
C ALA A 41 4.49 2.64 10.91
N VAL A 42 4.82 1.47 10.35
CA VAL A 42 4.23 0.19 10.79
C VAL A 42 4.56 -0.09 12.24
N GLU A 43 5.82 0.05 12.67
CA GLU A 43 6.23 -0.18 14.05
C GLU A 43 5.51 0.74 15.04
N ARG A 44 5.35 2.03 14.69
CA ARG A 44 4.53 2.97 15.49
C ARG A 44 3.06 2.56 15.54
N ALA A 45 2.49 2.09 14.42
CA ALA A 45 1.12 1.59 14.39
C ALA A 45 0.94 0.31 15.23
N VAL A 46 1.92 -0.60 15.24
CA VAL A 46 1.94 -1.79 16.10
C VAL A 46 1.88 -1.39 17.57
N ALA A 47 2.75 -0.46 17.98
CA ALA A 47 2.78 0.06 19.35
C ALA A 47 1.46 0.75 19.74
N ALA A 48 0.92 1.60 18.86
CA ALA A 48 -0.36 2.28 19.07
C ALA A 48 -1.55 1.32 19.16
N ALA A 49 -1.50 0.18 18.45
CA ALA A 49 -2.50 -0.87 18.53
C ALA A 49 -2.40 -1.72 19.82
N GLY A 50 -1.35 -1.54 20.62
CA GLY A 50 -1.08 -2.35 21.82
C GLY A 50 -0.65 -3.78 21.48
N LEU A 51 -0.02 -3.97 20.32
CA LEU A 51 0.50 -5.26 19.87
C LEU A 51 2.02 -5.33 20.06
N ARG A 52 2.53 -6.55 20.12
CA ARG A 52 3.96 -6.87 20.22
C ARG A 52 4.38 -7.73 19.05
N THR A 53 5.61 -7.55 18.60
CA THR A 53 6.24 -8.41 17.60
C THR A 53 6.68 -9.73 18.25
N CYS A 54 6.01 -10.81 17.92
CA CYS A 54 6.36 -12.16 18.36
C CYS A 54 7.44 -12.78 17.48
N ASP A 55 7.41 -12.46 16.18
CA ASP A 55 8.40 -12.91 15.20
C ASP A 55 8.53 -11.88 14.07
N ALA A 56 9.70 -11.82 13.45
CA ALA A 56 9.96 -10.95 12.32
C ALA A 56 10.95 -11.62 11.35
N ALA A 57 10.63 -11.56 10.06
CA ALA A 57 11.46 -12.10 9.00
C ALA A 57 11.58 -11.10 7.84
N ASP A 58 12.74 -11.05 7.21
CA ASP A 58 12.90 -10.24 6.00
C ASP A 58 12.16 -10.88 4.82
N VAL A 59 11.50 -10.03 4.02
CA VAL A 59 10.86 -10.43 2.77
C VAL A 59 11.86 -10.23 1.64
N ALA A 60 12.05 -11.28 0.84
CA ALA A 60 13.02 -11.30 -0.25
C ALA A 60 12.69 -10.26 -1.34
N ARG A 61 13.75 -9.76 -2.00
CA ARG A 61 13.67 -8.70 -3.03
C ARG A 61 13.28 -9.21 -4.43
N ASP A 62 13.00 -10.49 -4.57
CA ASP A 62 12.73 -11.16 -5.83
C ASP A 62 11.23 -11.30 -6.13
N LEU A 63 10.37 -10.64 -5.34
CA LEU A 63 8.95 -10.59 -5.64
C LEU A 63 8.71 -9.85 -6.97
N PRO A 64 7.90 -10.44 -7.89
CA PRO A 64 7.62 -9.83 -9.18
C PRO A 64 6.98 -8.45 -9.01
N GLY A 65 7.46 -7.46 -9.76
CA GLY A 65 6.89 -6.11 -9.78
C GLY A 65 7.71 -5.03 -9.06
N GLY A 66 9.04 -5.19 -8.97
CA GLY A 66 9.92 -4.12 -8.49
C GLY A 66 10.00 -3.98 -6.97
N SER A 67 9.72 -5.05 -6.24
CA SER A 67 9.93 -5.10 -4.79
C SER A 67 11.40 -4.82 -4.43
N LEU A 68 11.60 -3.98 -3.41
CA LEU A 68 12.88 -3.74 -2.76
C LEU A 68 13.10 -4.66 -1.55
N GLY A 69 12.22 -5.65 -1.37
CA GLY A 69 12.06 -6.43 -0.15
C GLY A 69 11.37 -5.63 0.96
N GLY A 70 11.25 -6.26 2.11
CA GLY A 70 10.59 -5.65 3.26
C GLY A 70 10.62 -6.56 4.48
N ARG A 71 9.54 -6.56 5.26
CA ARG A 71 9.49 -7.31 6.52
C ARG A 71 8.12 -7.94 6.75
N ALA A 72 8.12 -9.20 7.15
CA ALA A 72 6.97 -9.91 7.64
C ALA A 72 7.03 -9.93 9.17
N TYR A 73 5.92 -9.60 9.82
CA TYR A 73 5.77 -9.60 11.26
C TYR A 73 4.66 -10.56 11.67
N THR A 74 4.89 -11.27 12.76
CA THR A 74 3.85 -11.97 13.51
C THR A 74 3.57 -11.15 14.76
N LEU A 75 2.36 -10.62 14.89
CA LEU A 75 1.99 -9.65 15.93
C LEU A 75 0.88 -10.19 16.82
N ALA A 76 1.00 -10.05 18.14
CA ALA A 76 -0.06 -10.40 19.08
C ALA A 76 -0.04 -9.49 20.32
N ALA A 77 -1.13 -9.46 21.10
CA ALA A 77 -1.13 -8.75 22.39
C ALA A 77 -0.17 -9.42 23.40
N SER A 78 -0.04 -10.74 23.31
CA SER A 78 0.90 -11.57 24.07
C SER A 78 1.42 -12.72 23.23
N CYS A 79 2.70 -13.08 23.43
CA CYS A 79 3.36 -14.16 22.70
C CYS A 79 3.60 -15.35 23.66
N PRO A 80 3.19 -16.59 23.32
CA PRO A 80 2.32 -16.94 22.20
C PRO A 80 0.86 -16.48 22.42
N GLY A 81 0.11 -16.27 21.33
CA GLY A 81 -1.29 -15.84 21.37
C GLY A 81 -1.90 -15.71 19.98
N ASP A 82 -3.11 -15.15 19.89
CA ASP A 82 -3.80 -14.92 18.61
C ASP A 82 -3.06 -13.91 17.76
N ALA A 83 -2.36 -14.42 16.76
CA ALA A 83 -1.43 -13.64 15.96
C ALA A 83 -2.05 -13.11 14.66
N VAL A 84 -1.67 -11.88 14.32
CA VAL A 84 -1.87 -11.24 13.02
C VAL A 84 -0.55 -11.27 12.27
N THR A 85 -0.57 -11.77 11.04
CA THR A 85 0.57 -11.68 10.13
C THR A 85 0.48 -10.38 9.34
N VAL A 86 1.55 -9.59 9.38
CA VAL A 86 1.67 -8.35 8.60
C VAL A 86 2.84 -8.49 7.66
N VAL A 87 2.61 -8.33 6.36
CA VAL A 87 3.67 -8.33 5.36
C VAL A 87 3.80 -6.91 4.81
N VAL A 88 4.96 -6.31 5.01
CA VAL A 88 5.32 -5.00 4.47
C VAL A 88 6.28 -5.23 3.31
N ASP A 89 5.90 -4.80 2.11
CA ASP A 89 6.73 -4.91 0.91
C ASP A 89 6.95 -3.53 0.31
N ARG A 90 8.21 -3.14 0.10
CA ARG A 90 8.57 -1.78 -0.31
C ARG A 90 8.90 -1.70 -1.79
N PHE A 91 8.74 -0.51 -2.36
CA PHE A 91 8.90 -0.27 -3.79
C PHE A 91 9.69 1.01 -4.05
N ALA A 92 10.38 1.06 -5.18
CA ALA A 92 11.13 2.25 -5.59
C ALA A 92 10.23 3.39 -6.09
N SER A 93 8.99 3.07 -6.50
CA SER A 93 8.06 4.04 -7.07
C SER A 93 6.62 3.83 -6.59
N ALA A 94 5.83 4.91 -6.60
CA ALA A 94 4.39 4.84 -6.33
C ALA A 94 3.64 3.96 -7.34
N GLY A 95 4.08 3.98 -8.61
CA GLY A 95 3.49 3.17 -9.67
C GLY A 95 3.59 1.68 -9.39
N ASP A 96 4.77 1.22 -8.98
CA ASP A 96 5.03 -0.19 -8.65
C ASP A 96 4.26 -0.62 -7.40
N ARG A 97 4.32 0.20 -6.34
CA ARG A 97 3.55 -0.01 -5.09
C ARG A 97 2.06 -0.17 -5.36
N ASP A 98 1.48 0.74 -6.13
CA ASP A 98 0.05 0.76 -6.38
C ASP A 98 -0.37 -0.37 -7.34
N ALA A 99 0.51 -0.75 -8.27
CA ALA A 99 0.29 -1.93 -9.12
C ALA A 99 0.31 -3.22 -8.29
N ALA A 100 1.25 -3.36 -7.36
CA ALA A 100 1.31 -4.47 -6.42
C ALA A 100 0.06 -4.52 -5.53
N ALA A 101 -0.37 -3.38 -4.99
CA ALA A 101 -1.58 -3.30 -4.17
C ALA A 101 -2.83 -3.78 -4.92
N ARG A 102 -3.05 -3.29 -6.16
CA ARG A 102 -4.15 -3.76 -7.03
C ARG A 102 -4.07 -5.27 -7.29
N ARG A 103 -2.86 -5.81 -7.51
CA ARG A 103 -2.66 -7.25 -7.69
C ARG A 103 -3.06 -8.01 -6.43
N PHE A 104 -2.61 -7.59 -5.26
CA PHE A 104 -3.00 -8.24 -4.00
C PHE A 104 -4.50 -8.14 -3.72
N GLU A 105 -5.14 -7.01 -4.00
CA GLU A 105 -6.59 -6.84 -3.89
C GLU A 105 -7.36 -7.84 -4.77
N SER A 106 -6.85 -8.11 -5.98
CA SER A 106 -7.45 -9.11 -6.87
C SER A 106 -7.30 -10.56 -6.36
N LEU A 107 -6.19 -10.85 -5.67
CA LEU A 107 -5.87 -12.17 -5.13
C LEU A 107 -6.53 -12.45 -3.76
N SER A 108 -6.85 -11.40 -2.99
CA SER A 108 -7.37 -11.51 -1.62
C SER A 108 -8.88 -11.78 -1.55
N ARG A 109 -9.44 -12.52 -2.52
CA ARG A 109 -10.84 -12.99 -2.47
C ARG A 109 -10.87 -14.46 -2.07
N PRO A 110 -11.81 -14.91 -1.20
CA PRO A 110 -13.02 -14.23 -0.71
C PRO A 110 -12.75 -13.20 0.41
N ARG A 111 -13.79 -12.40 0.75
CA ARG A 111 -13.82 -11.21 1.65
C ARG A 111 -13.31 -11.39 3.10
N GLY A 112 -12.59 -12.46 3.42
CA GLY A 112 -12.01 -12.73 4.74
C GLY A 112 -10.50 -12.99 4.77
N SER A 113 -9.80 -13.01 3.62
CA SER A 113 -8.40 -13.46 3.56
C SER A 113 -7.33 -12.38 3.82
N GLY A 114 -7.72 -11.13 4.06
CA GLY A 114 -6.84 -10.07 4.55
C GLY A 114 -7.22 -8.67 4.09
N TRP A 115 -6.49 -7.66 4.59
CA TRP A 115 -6.54 -6.28 4.09
C TRP A 115 -5.25 -5.94 3.37
N VAL A 116 -5.37 -5.22 2.26
CA VAL A 116 -4.24 -4.64 1.53
C VAL A 116 -4.35 -3.13 1.69
N LEU A 117 -3.29 -2.52 2.22
CA LEU A 117 -3.17 -1.07 2.36
C LEU A 117 -1.91 -0.61 1.65
N THR A 118 -1.93 0.64 1.21
CA THR A 118 -0.71 1.38 0.82
C THR A 118 -0.30 2.28 1.98
N LEU A 119 1.01 2.40 2.22
CA LEU A 119 1.58 3.27 3.26
C LEU A 119 2.99 3.68 2.84
N ALA A 120 3.22 4.99 2.65
CA ALA A 120 4.53 5.51 2.28
C ALA A 120 5.11 4.75 1.05
N ASP A 121 6.30 4.17 1.13
CA ASP A 121 6.94 3.44 0.03
C ASP A 121 6.50 1.98 -0.09
N ALA A 122 5.48 1.54 0.66
CA ALA A 122 5.14 0.13 0.80
C ALA A 122 3.66 -0.22 0.59
N THR A 123 3.44 -1.50 0.31
CA THR A 123 2.17 -2.17 0.56
C THR A 123 2.23 -2.87 1.91
N VAL A 124 1.11 -2.88 2.62
CA VAL A 124 0.94 -3.54 3.92
C VAL A 124 -0.21 -4.53 3.81
N LEU A 125 0.10 -5.81 3.94
CA LEU A 125 -0.87 -6.89 3.89
C LEU A 125 -1.12 -7.42 5.30
N LEU A 126 -2.34 -7.28 5.80
CA LEU A 126 -2.78 -7.87 7.05
C LEU A 126 -3.48 -9.20 6.78
N ARG A 127 -2.89 -10.31 7.20
CA ARG A 127 -3.41 -11.68 7.05
C ARG A 127 -3.50 -12.36 8.41
N GLY A 128 -4.32 -13.42 8.50
CA GLY A 128 -4.36 -14.28 9.68
C GLY A 128 -5.75 -14.85 9.95
N PRO A 129 -5.85 -16.09 10.47
CA PRO A 129 -7.10 -16.72 10.88
C PRO A 129 -7.58 -16.26 12.28
N GLY A 130 -6.81 -15.40 12.94
CA GLY A 130 -7.05 -14.98 14.32
C GLY A 130 -8.21 -13.99 14.49
N ASP A 131 -8.40 -13.62 15.75
CA ASP A 131 -9.43 -12.73 16.23
C ASP A 131 -9.50 -11.41 15.41
N GLU A 132 -10.71 -10.94 15.08
CA GLU A 132 -10.88 -9.78 14.20
C GLU A 132 -10.35 -8.50 14.87
N GLU A 133 -10.37 -8.45 16.20
CA GLU A 133 -10.13 -7.26 17.00
C GLU A 133 -8.67 -6.76 16.95
N PRO A 134 -7.62 -7.58 17.21
CA PRO A 134 -6.22 -7.16 17.00
C PRO A 134 -5.97 -6.62 15.58
N ARG A 135 -6.53 -7.30 14.58
CA ARG A 135 -6.39 -6.92 13.17
C ARG A 135 -7.07 -5.57 12.91
N ARG A 136 -8.27 -5.36 13.44
CA ARG A 136 -9.05 -4.11 13.33
C ARG A 136 -8.32 -2.96 14.01
N ARG A 137 -7.82 -3.14 15.23
CA ARG A 137 -7.03 -2.11 15.95
C ARG A 137 -5.78 -1.71 15.16
N LEU A 138 -5.05 -2.69 14.64
CA LEU A 138 -3.88 -2.42 13.83
C LEU A 138 -4.22 -1.67 12.53
N ARG A 139 -5.31 -2.05 11.86
CA ARG A 139 -5.78 -1.32 10.67
C ARG A 139 -6.10 0.14 10.99
N VAL A 140 -6.79 0.41 12.09
CA VAL A 140 -7.11 1.79 12.52
C VAL A 140 -5.83 2.57 12.79
N ALA A 141 -4.86 1.98 13.48
CA ALA A 141 -3.56 2.61 13.75
C ALA A 141 -2.80 2.93 12.45
N LEU A 142 -2.77 1.99 11.50
CA LEU A 142 -2.14 2.19 10.18
C LEU A 142 -2.82 3.33 9.39
N ILE A 143 -4.14 3.45 9.44
CA ILE A 143 -4.86 4.57 8.81
C ILE A 143 -4.48 5.91 9.48
N GLY A 144 -4.27 5.92 10.80
CA GLY A 144 -3.74 7.06 11.54
C GLY A 144 -2.34 7.48 11.07
N GLU A 145 -1.52 6.52 10.64
CA GLU A 145 -0.21 6.74 10.03
C GLU A 145 -0.26 7.14 8.55
N GLY A 146 -1.46 7.33 7.99
CA GLY A 146 -1.67 7.75 6.61
C GLY A 146 -1.86 6.60 5.63
N ALA A 147 -2.07 5.36 6.09
CA ALA A 147 -2.41 4.25 5.21
C ALA A 147 -3.76 4.47 4.50
N ARG A 148 -3.87 3.90 3.29
CA ARG A 148 -5.07 3.91 2.46
C ARG A 148 -5.32 2.53 1.85
#